data_AF-A0A6B0Y4P9-F1
#
_entry.id   AF-A0A6B0Y4P9-F1
#
_cell.length_a   1.000
_cell.length_b   1.000
_cell.length_c   1.000
_cell.angle_alpha   90.00
_cell.angle_beta   90.00
_cell.angle_gamma   90.00
#
_symmetry.space_group_name_H-M   'P 1'
#
loop_
_entity.id
_entity.type
_entity.pdbx_description
1 polymer ?
#
loop_
_entity_poly.entity_id
_entity_poly.type
_entity_poly.pdbx_seq_one_letter_code
_entity_poly.pdbx_strand_id
1 'polypeptide(L)'
;MAWQHDRARQRIKGRINDAPAIQVQRFHDEYLPSYEDHRVKLEAAREPVTPPLFNLPRGRAVLVGTVQVYVGITNYDEFRMDEGRETEASHERALRFLHLYYSTCDRVVGLGRVQRVDFHGGRMHAVVLSLSGTDVNQEDLAEAFAFVRDFQAVADQANRELANSEFTARFRIGIDVGPCVAINNGTGLEQEPMFLGSAANHAAKLASGDQPGVYLSDRARSIMGLPGPGISEASNAIASGIVERALAQRDETVLAERLSVDRPTSPKELVESWRQDIRSKRVDDPTTPRFTFHHKEPPLSEIKYRDLSPSNSIRMPLVSVFADLSGYTAYVDAAIASGDVADAVRALYVIREEFQSVVEGDFEGRKVRFIGDCIHALLAEGDKTQTDARQSVTQGVSCAGGLHSSFNLCQQELQGIATLGLAIGLELGPTPISRIGIRGERSVRLATSVATALSEKLQKDCDTGEVKLGPSALQKLPAPLHDLFDASGLATGLSYDDVCIALSVDPAAPAAPVHAKAHTPPSRNIPRAHATTE
;
A
#
# COMPACT_ATOMS: atom_id res chain seq x y z
N MET A 1 5.43 -18.29 15.33
CA MET A 1 6.03 -19.56 14.82
C MET A 1 7.38 -19.23 14.17
N ALA A 2 8.07 -20.19 13.52
CA ALA A 2 9.34 -19.95 12.82
C ALA A 2 9.18 -20.27 11.32
N TRP A 3 9.85 -19.53 10.43
CA TRP A 3 9.82 -19.81 8.98
C TRP A 3 10.44 -21.19 8.69
N GLN A 4 9.91 -21.88 7.68
CA GLN A 4 10.42 -23.20 7.26
C GLN A 4 10.38 -23.33 5.75
N HIS A 5 11.49 -23.73 5.15
CA HIS A 5 11.66 -23.87 3.71
C HIS A 5 10.55 -24.71 3.05
N ASP A 6 10.32 -25.94 3.52
CA ASP A 6 9.37 -26.85 2.89
C ASP A 6 7.92 -26.36 3.02
N ARG A 7 7.59 -25.74 4.15
CA ARG A 7 6.28 -25.13 4.35
C ARG A 7 6.07 -23.95 3.41
N ALA A 8 7.04 -23.04 3.32
CA ALA A 8 7.00 -21.90 2.39
C ALA A 8 6.87 -22.38 0.94
N ARG A 9 7.70 -23.34 0.52
CA ARG A 9 7.64 -23.92 -0.83
C ARG A 9 6.30 -24.58 -1.13
N GLN A 10 5.75 -25.35 -0.19
CA GLN A 10 4.43 -25.96 -0.36
C GLN A 10 3.33 -24.90 -0.47
N ARG A 11 3.36 -23.85 0.38
CA ARG A 11 2.42 -22.72 0.28
C ARG A 11 2.52 -22.04 -1.08
N ILE A 12 3.72 -21.71 -1.54
CA ILE A 12 3.95 -21.05 -2.85
C ILE A 12 3.40 -21.92 -3.98
N LYS A 13 3.73 -23.22 -4.05
CA LYS A 13 3.18 -24.13 -5.06
C LYS A 13 1.66 -24.24 -5.00
N GLY A 14 1.10 -24.31 -3.79
CA GLY A 14 -0.34 -24.29 -3.57
C GLY A 14 -0.97 -23.03 -4.17
N ARG A 15 -0.44 -21.85 -3.84
CA ARG A 15 -0.92 -20.57 -4.38
C ARG A 15 -0.76 -20.45 -5.88
N ILE A 16 0.31 -21.00 -6.47
CA ILE A 16 0.44 -21.06 -7.92
C ILE A 16 -0.72 -21.86 -8.50
N ASN A 17 -1.04 -23.03 -7.95
CA ASN A 17 -2.13 -23.87 -8.44
C ASN A 17 -3.52 -23.24 -8.21
N ASP A 18 -3.70 -22.56 -7.07
CA ASP A 18 -4.96 -21.95 -6.65
C ASP A 18 -5.15 -20.53 -7.21
N ALA A 19 -4.11 -19.94 -7.83
CA ALA A 19 -4.20 -18.62 -8.44
C ALA A 19 -5.23 -18.66 -9.58
N PRO A 20 -6.20 -17.73 -9.58
CA PRO A 20 -7.22 -17.71 -10.62
C PRO A 20 -6.59 -17.44 -11.98
N ALA A 21 -7.24 -17.93 -13.04
CA ALA A 21 -6.94 -17.45 -14.39
C ALA A 21 -7.20 -15.94 -14.44
N ILE A 22 -6.20 -15.17 -14.87
CA ILE A 22 -6.32 -13.72 -14.94
C ILE A 22 -6.97 -13.33 -16.27
N GLN A 23 -8.19 -12.82 -16.20
CA GLN A 23 -8.86 -12.19 -17.32
C GLN A 23 -8.44 -10.73 -17.40
N VAL A 24 -7.69 -10.39 -18.45
CA VAL A 24 -7.32 -9.01 -18.77
C VAL A 24 -8.42 -8.40 -19.64
N GLN A 25 -8.89 -7.22 -19.26
CA GLN A 25 -9.90 -6.47 -20.01
C GLN A 25 -9.41 -5.06 -20.33
N ARG A 26 -9.83 -4.50 -21.46
CA ARG A 26 -9.62 -3.07 -21.76
C ARG A 26 -10.72 -2.24 -21.11
N PHE A 27 -10.34 -1.14 -20.46
CA PHE A 27 -11.28 -0.34 -19.67
C PHE A 27 -12.47 0.18 -20.48
N HIS A 28 -12.21 0.92 -21.56
CA HIS A 28 -13.25 1.58 -22.34
C HIS A 28 -14.15 0.59 -23.10
N ASP A 29 -13.56 -0.39 -23.80
CA ASP A 29 -14.30 -1.23 -24.74
C ASP A 29 -14.97 -2.45 -24.09
N GLU A 30 -14.42 -2.95 -22.98
CA GLU A 30 -14.82 -4.25 -22.43
C GLU A 30 -15.34 -4.13 -21.00
N TYR A 31 -14.61 -3.45 -20.11
CA TYR A 31 -14.99 -3.34 -18.70
C TYR A 31 -16.13 -2.33 -18.48
N LEU A 32 -15.97 -1.10 -18.95
CA LEU A 32 -16.87 0.02 -18.64
C LEU A 32 -18.31 -0.26 -19.08
N PRO A 33 -18.61 -0.79 -20.29
CA PRO A 33 -19.98 -1.13 -20.67
C PRO A 33 -20.62 -2.15 -19.72
N SER A 34 -19.87 -3.18 -19.33
CA SER A 34 -20.36 -4.20 -18.41
C SER A 34 -20.60 -3.66 -16.99
N TYR A 35 -19.77 -2.72 -16.54
CA TYR A 35 -19.94 -2.03 -15.27
C TYR A 35 -21.18 -1.13 -15.28
N GLU A 36 -21.40 -0.37 -16.35
CA GLU A 36 -22.57 0.50 -16.51
C GLU A 36 -23.88 -0.30 -16.51
N ASP A 37 -23.93 -1.41 -17.24
CA ASP A 37 -25.08 -2.32 -17.23
C ASP A 37 -25.36 -2.90 -15.84
N HIS A 38 -24.31 -3.24 -15.10
CA HIS A 38 -24.44 -3.72 -13.73
C HIS A 38 -24.88 -2.61 -12.78
N ARG A 39 -24.35 -1.40 -12.93
CA ARG A 39 -24.71 -0.22 -12.14
C ARG A 39 -26.19 0.08 -12.27
N VAL A 40 -26.72 0.15 -13.48
CA VAL A 40 -28.15 0.42 -13.73
C VAL A 40 -29.03 -0.62 -13.05
N LYS A 41 -28.62 -1.90 -13.02
CA LYS A 41 -29.35 -2.97 -12.31
C LYS A 41 -29.33 -2.77 -10.79
N LEU A 42 -28.18 -2.43 -10.20
CA LEU A 42 -28.06 -2.15 -8.78
C LEU A 42 -28.89 -0.92 -8.37
N GLU A 43 -28.83 0.15 -9.16
CA GLU A 43 -29.64 1.36 -8.94
C GLU A 43 -31.13 1.06 -8.99
N ALA A 44 -31.58 0.27 -9.97
CA ALA A 44 -32.96 -0.18 -10.07
C ALA A 44 -33.40 -1.04 -8.86
N ALA A 45 -32.48 -1.83 -8.30
CA ALA A 45 -32.68 -2.62 -7.09
C ALA A 45 -32.51 -1.81 -5.79
N ARG A 46 -32.13 -0.52 -5.87
CA ARG A 46 -31.75 0.35 -4.73
C ARG A 46 -30.61 -0.23 -3.89
N GLU A 47 -29.71 -0.96 -4.52
CA GLU A 47 -28.50 -1.49 -3.90
C GLU A 47 -27.35 -0.47 -3.99
N PRO A 48 -26.39 -0.50 -3.06
CA PRO A 48 -25.24 0.40 -3.09
C PRO A 48 -24.39 0.20 -4.35
N VAL A 49 -24.01 1.31 -4.99
CA VAL A 49 -23.10 1.34 -6.13
C VAL A 49 -21.73 1.85 -5.70
N THR A 50 -20.68 1.14 -6.10
CA THR A 50 -19.29 1.60 -5.96
C THR A 50 -18.79 2.23 -7.26
N PRO A 51 -17.80 3.14 -7.22
CA PRO A 51 -17.12 3.61 -8.42
C PRO A 51 -16.54 2.46 -9.27
N PRO A 52 -16.30 2.68 -10.58
CA PRO A 52 -15.68 1.66 -11.43
C PRO A 52 -14.29 1.32 -10.90
N LEU A 53 -13.85 0.07 -11.08
CA LEU A 53 -12.57 -0.48 -10.60
C LEU A 53 -12.39 -0.56 -9.08
N PHE A 54 -13.39 -0.16 -8.27
CA PHE A 54 -13.29 -0.18 -6.81
C PHE A 54 -13.30 -1.60 -6.21
N ASN A 55 -14.17 -2.47 -6.70
CA ASN A 55 -14.33 -3.84 -6.19
C ASN A 55 -14.14 -4.86 -7.33
N LEU A 56 -12.93 -4.91 -7.88
CA LEU A 56 -12.60 -5.88 -8.92
C LEU A 56 -12.56 -7.30 -8.33
N PRO A 57 -13.25 -8.28 -8.95
CA PRO A 57 -13.14 -9.68 -8.53
C PRO A 57 -11.71 -10.21 -8.65
N ARG A 58 -11.34 -11.13 -7.76
CA ARG A 58 -10.07 -11.87 -7.86
C ARG A 58 -9.99 -12.54 -9.23
N GLY A 59 -8.88 -12.38 -9.93
CA GLY A 59 -8.70 -12.90 -11.30
C GLY A 59 -9.13 -11.96 -12.41
N ARG A 60 -9.53 -10.72 -12.11
CA ARG A 60 -9.76 -9.68 -13.11
C ARG A 60 -8.68 -8.61 -13.04
N ALA A 61 -8.13 -8.27 -14.20
CA ALA A 61 -7.22 -7.16 -14.39
C ALA A 61 -7.75 -6.25 -15.48
N VAL A 62 -7.72 -4.92 -15.27
CA VAL A 62 -8.25 -3.96 -16.25
C VAL A 62 -7.15 -3.00 -16.69
N LEU A 63 -6.85 -2.99 -17.99
CA LEU A 63 -5.91 -2.06 -18.59
C LEU A 63 -6.60 -0.72 -18.87
N VAL A 64 -6.06 0.36 -18.30
CA VAL A 64 -6.67 1.70 -18.31
C VAL A 64 -5.61 2.79 -18.40
N GLY A 65 -5.86 3.84 -19.18
CA GLY A 65 -5.08 5.07 -19.19
C GLY A 65 -5.44 5.90 -17.96
N THR A 66 -4.44 6.42 -17.26
CA THR A 66 -4.66 7.08 -15.97
C THR A 66 -3.89 8.38 -15.84
N VAL A 67 -4.50 9.36 -15.17
CA VAL A 67 -3.76 10.44 -14.50
C VAL A 67 -3.60 10.04 -13.04
N GLN A 68 -2.36 9.86 -12.61
CA GLN A 68 -2.01 9.49 -11.25
C GLN A 68 -1.64 10.75 -10.47
N VAL A 69 -2.31 10.97 -9.33
CA VAL A 69 -2.11 12.13 -8.47
C VAL A 69 -1.67 11.66 -7.09
N TYR A 70 -0.45 12.01 -6.70
CA TYR A 70 0.03 11.83 -5.33
C TYR A 70 0.10 13.17 -4.62
N VAL A 71 -0.47 13.23 -3.42
CA VAL A 71 -0.39 14.40 -2.54
C VAL A 71 0.41 14.02 -1.31
N GLY A 72 1.53 14.69 -1.10
CA GLY A 72 2.35 14.61 0.10
C GLY A 72 2.17 15.84 1.00
N ILE A 73 2.03 15.62 2.30
CA ILE A 73 2.03 16.66 3.33
C ILE A 73 3.48 16.87 3.79
N THR A 74 4.09 17.97 3.37
CA THR A 74 5.53 18.20 3.59
C THR A 74 5.87 18.53 5.04
N ASN A 75 4.89 19.00 5.81
CA ASN A 75 5.06 19.43 7.19
C ASN A 75 4.42 18.48 8.22
N TYR A 76 4.18 17.23 7.84
CA TYR A 76 3.56 16.25 8.73
C TYR A 76 4.37 16.01 10.02
N ASP A 77 5.71 16.08 9.93
CA ASP A 77 6.62 15.91 11.07
C ASP A 77 6.38 16.93 12.19
N GLU A 78 5.92 18.14 11.85
CA GLU A 78 5.60 19.20 12.81
C GLU A 78 4.43 18.82 13.73
N PHE A 79 3.60 17.85 13.34
CA PHE A 79 2.46 17.40 14.12
C PHE A 79 2.75 16.15 14.94
N ARG A 80 3.61 15.24 14.44
CA ARG A 80 3.93 13.98 15.12
C ARG A 80 5.10 14.07 16.09
N MET A 81 5.84 15.18 16.06
CA MET A 81 6.98 15.44 16.94
C MET A 81 6.65 16.54 17.97
N ASP A 82 7.20 16.40 19.17
CA ASP A 82 7.21 17.41 20.23
C ASP A 82 8.62 17.50 20.81
N GLU A 83 9.26 18.66 20.72
CA GLU A 83 10.67 18.89 21.07
C GLU A 83 11.64 17.80 20.52
N GLY A 84 11.38 17.35 19.28
CA GLY A 84 12.19 16.32 18.62
C GLY A 84 11.93 14.88 19.09
N ARG A 85 10.85 14.63 19.85
CA ARG A 85 10.47 13.29 20.33
C ARG A 85 9.03 12.96 19.95
N GLU A 86 8.73 11.67 19.83
CA GLU A 86 7.37 11.16 19.67
C GLU A 86 6.71 10.90 21.03
N THR A 87 5.68 11.67 21.36
CA THR A 87 4.90 11.54 22.59
C THR A 87 3.50 10.97 22.30
N GLU A 88 2.73 10.68 23.34
CA GLU A 88 1.33 10.31 23.16
C GLU A 88 0.51 11.48 22.61
N ALA A 89 0.74 12.69 23.16
CA ALA A 89 0.08 13.92 22.74
C ALA A 89 0.44 14.31 21.29
N SER A 90 1.71 14.16 20.87
CA SER A 90 2.09 14.45 19.49
C SER A 90 1.45 13.45 18.51
N HIS A 91 1.36 12.17 18.87
CA HIS A 91 0.64 11.19 18.04
C HIS A 91 -0.85 11.45 17.97
N GLU A 92 -1.52 11.80 19.08
CA GLU A 92 -2.91 12.21 19.06
C GLU A 92 -3.11 13.41 18.12
N ARG A 93 -2.28 14.45 18.24
CA ARG A 93 -2.34 15.64 17.39
C ARG A 93 -2.15 15.29 15.91
N ALA A 94 -1.16 14.46 15.59
CA ALA A 94 -0.90 13.98 14.24
C ALA A 94 -2.06 13.17 13.65
N LEU A 95 -2.72 12.33 14.46
CA LEU A 95 -3.87 11.55 14.01
C LEU A 95 -5.12 12.42 13.83
N ARG A 96 -5.36 13.43 14.68
CA ARG A 96 -6.43 14.43 14.47
C ARG A 96 -6.21 15.21 13.18
N PHE A 97 -4.98 15.64 12.95
CA PHE A 97 -4.55 16.27 11.71
C PHE A 97 -4.89 15.37 10.50
N LEU A 98 -4.37 14.14 10.44
CA LEU A 98 -4.67 13.22 9.33
C LEU A 98 -6.15 12.89 9.19
N HIS A 99 -6.88 12.77 10.30
CA HIS A 99 -8.32 12.46 10.28
C HIS A 99 -9.13 13.56 9.57
N LEU A 100 -8.79 14.83 9.78
CA LEU A 100 -9.37 15.95 9.04
C LEU A 100 -9.04 15.87 7.55
N TYR A 101 -7.77 15.71 7.19
CA TYR A 101 -7.35 15.74 5.78
C TYR A 101 -7.86 14.55 4.97
N TYR A 102 -7.91 13.35 5.56
CA TYR A 102 -8.49 12.18 4.91
C TYR A 102 -9.99 12.40 4.66
N SER A 103 -10.69 12.96 5.65
CA SER A 103 -12.11 13.31 5.54
C SER A 103 -12.39 14.39 4.50
N THR A 104 -11.47 15.35 4.33
CA THR A 104 -11.53 16.36 3.28
C THR A 104 -11.37 15.73 1.90
N CYS A 105 -10.32 14.93 1.70
CA CYS A 105 -10.07 14.28 0.41
C CYS A 105 -11.25 13.40 -0.03
N ASP A 106 -11.77 12.54 0.84
CA ASP A 106 -12.92 11.68 0.51
C ASP A 106 -14.17 12.47 0.08
N ARG A 107 -14.34 13.71 0.56
CA ARG A 107 -15.43 14.59 0.15
C ARG A 107 -15.17 15.23 -1.21
N VAL A 108 -13.95 15.70 -1.46
CA VAL A 108 -13.56 16.31 -2.74
C VAL A 108 -13.57 15.31 -3.88
N VAL A 109 -13.16 14.06 -3.62
CA VAL A 109 -13.26 12.96 -4.60
C VAL A 109 -14.69 12.77 -5.11
N GLY A 110 -15.71 13.12 -4.32
CA GLY A 110 -17.12 13.06 -4.72
C GLY A 110 -17.59 14.14 -5.70
N LEU A 111 -16.76 15.16 -6.00
CA LEU A 111 -17.10 16.28 -6.89
C LEU A 111 -16.80 16.01 -8.37
N GLY A 112 -15.98 15.00 -8.68
CA GLY A 112 -15.46 14.78 -10.03
C GLY A 112 -15.31 13.30 -10.39
N ARG A 113 -14.54 13.03 -11.45
CA ARG A 113 -14.21 11.67 -11.92
C ARG A 113 -12.97 11.08 -11.24
N VAL A 114 -12.54 11.68 -10.14
CA VAL A 114 -11.39 11.23 -9.38
C VAL A 114 -11.80 10.07 -8.49
N GLN A 115 -10.90 9.13 -8.31
CA GLN A 115 -11.05 8.05 -7.36
C GLN A 115 -9.89 8.08 -6.38
N ARG A 116 -10.19 7.94 -5.09
CA ARG A 116 -9.17 7.67 -4.09
C ARG A 116 -8.69 6.23 -4.23
N VAL A 117 -7.38 6.04 -4.32
CA VAL A 117 -6.73 4.72 -4.31
C VAL A 117 -6.36 4.34 -2.88
N ASP A 118 -5.50 5.12 -2.23
CA ASP A 118 -5.01 4.80 -0.88
C ASP A 118 -4.64 6.07 -0.08
N PHE A 119 -4.56 5.92 1.24
CA PHE A 119 -3.79 6.82 2.07
C PHE A 119 -2.74 6.07 2.87
N HIS A 120 -1.56 6.67 2.95
CA HIS A 120 -0.44 6.14 3.71
C HIS A 120 0.27 7.27 4.46
N GLY A 121 -0.01 7.39 5.76
CA GLY A 121 0.58 8.44 6.61
C GLY A 121 0.24 9.83 6.06
N GLY A 122 1.26 10.67 5.86
CA GLY A 122 1.12 11.98 5.24
C GLY A 122 0.93 11.99 3.72
N ARG A 123 0.65 10.84 3.08
CA ARG A 123 0.48 10.73 1.62
C ARG A 123 -0.91 10.22 1.24
N MET A 124 -1.44 10.75 0.15
CA MET A 124 -2.68 10.33 -0.48
C MET A 124 -2.41 10.01 -1.96
N HIS A 125 -3.02 8.94 -2.45
CA HIS A 125 -3.01 8.56 -3.85
C HIS A 125 -4.43 8.62 -4.41
N ALA A 126 -4.60 9.38 -5.48
CA ALA A 126 -5.82 9.45 -6.26
C ALA A 126 -5.53 9.22 -7.75
N VAL A 127 -6.56 8.83 -8.49
CA VAL A 127 -6.49 8.53 -9.92
C VAL A 127 -7.66 9.14 -10.67
N VAL A 128 -7.40 9.64 -11.87
CA VAL A 128 -8.43 9.91 -12.89
C VAL A 128 -8.33 8.84 -13.95
N LEU A 129 -9.43 8.17 -14.24
CA LEU A 129 -9.50 7.16 -15.29
C LEU A 129 -9.80 7.83 -16.63
N SER A 130 -8.96 7.58 -17.64
CA SER A 130 -9.25 8.05 -18.99
C SER A 130 -10.41 7.29 -19.59
N LEU A 131 -11.27 8.04 -20.27
CA LEU A 131 -12.34 7.49 -21.09
C LEU A 131 -11.88 7.18 -22.52
N SER A 132 -10.64 7.53 -22.90
CA SER A 132 -10.08 7.29 -24.23
C SER A 132 -9.29 5.97 -24.31
N GLY A 133 -9.58 5.00 -23.43
CA GLY A 133 -8.87 3.72 -23.38
C GLY A 133 -7.57 3.81 -22.57
N THR A 134 -6.43 3.53 -23.21
CA THR A 134 -5.09 3.61 -22.58
C THR A 134 -4.41 4.96 -22.72
N ASP A 135 -4.88 5.78 -23.66
CA ASP A 135 -4.36 7.12 -23.88
C ASP A 135 -4.99 8.11 -22.91
N VAL A 136 -4.24 9.12 -22.52
CA VAL A 136 -4.70 10.21 -21.66
C VAL A 136 -4.70 11.50 -22.47
N ASN A 137 -5.75 12.31 -22.31
CA ASN A 137 -5.90 13.57 -23.04
C ASN A 137 -5.86 14.80 -22.09
N GLN A 138 -5.98 16.00 -22.65
CA GLN A 138 -5.96 17.25 -21.88
C GLN A 138 -7.14 17.39 -20.91
N GLU A 139 -8.30 16.83 -21.23
CA GLU A 139 -9.48 16.88 -20.37
C GLU A 139 -9.29 16.04 -19.09
N ASP A 140 -8.66 14.87 -19.21
CA ASP A 140 -8.33 14.04 -18.05
C ASP A 140 -7.32 14.73 -17.11
N LEU A 141 -6.35 15.46 -17.67
CA LEU A 141 -5.43 16.30 -16.87
C LEU A 141 -6.15 17.50 -16.23
N ALA A 142 -7.06 18.15 -16.96
CA ALA A 142 -7.87 19.24 -16.41
C ALA A 142 -8.74 18.77 -15.23
N GLU A 143 -9.26 17.53 -15.28
CA GLU A 143 -9.96 16.90 -14.15
C GLU A 143 -9.05 16.74 -12.92
N ALA A 144 -7.82 16.24 -13.11
CA ALA A 144 -6.85 16.11 -12.02
C ALA A 144 -6.48 17.48 -11.42
N PHE A 145 -6.34 18.51 -12.26
CA PHE A 145 -6.11 19.88 -11.79
C PHE A 145 -7.29 20.45 -11.02
N ALA A 146 -8.52 20.15 -11.44
CA ALA A 146 -9.72 20.59 -10.73
C ALA A 146 -9.75 19.97 -9.33
N PHE A 147 -9.48 18.67 -9.24
CA PHE A 147 -9.35 17.97 -7.97
C PHE A 147 -8.27 18.56 -7.08
N VAL A 148 -7.08 18.85 -7.60
CA VAL A 148 -5.99 19.45 -6.83
C VAL A 148 -6.39 20.82 -6.26
N ARG A 149 -6.95 21.70 -7.10
CA ARG A 149 -7.44 23.01 -6.69
C ARG A 149 -8.51 22.88 -5.59
N ASP A 150 -9.49 22.02 -5.81
CA ASP A 150 -10.63 21.86 -4.91
C ASP A 150 -10.18 21.23 -3.59
N PHE A 151 -9.28 20.25 -3.64
CA PHE A 151 -8.69 19.65 -2.45
C PHE A 151 -7.97 20.69 -1.60
N GLN A 152 -7.09 21.51 -2.20
CA GLN A 152 -6.38 22.57 -1.48
C GLN A 152 -7.36 23.58 -0.88
N ALA A 153 -8.34 24.05 -1.65
CA ALA A 153 -9.33 25.03 -1.20
C ALA A 153 -10.19 24.51 -0.04
N VAL A 154 -10.71 23.29 -0.16
CA VAL A 154 -11.54 22.66 0.89
C VAL A 154 -10.70 22.36 2.12
N ALA A 155 -9.45 21.91 1.96
CA ALA A 155 -8.56 21.61 3.06
C ALA A 155 -8.23 22.86 3.89
N ASP A 156 -7.89 23.96 3.21
CA ASP A 156 -7.63 25.25 3.84
C ASP A 156 -8.89 25.81 4.53
N GLN A 157 -10.04 25.72 3.88
CA GLN A 157 -11.29 26.23 4.43
C GLN A 157 -11.78 25.38 5.62
N ALA A 158 -11.69 24.05 5.54
CA ALA A 158 -12.03 23.15 6.63
C ALA A 158 -11.12 23.36 7.85
N ASN A 159 -9.81 23.57 7.63
CA ASN A 159 -8.89 23.92 8.72
C ASN A 159 -9.31 25.24 9.40
N ARG A 160 -9.60 26.29 8.63
CA ARG A 160 -10.03 27.59 9.19
C ARG A 160 -11.35 27.51 9.94
N GLU A 161 -12.36 26.87 9.35
CA GLU A 161 -13.75 26.94 9.83
C GLU A 161 -14.12 25.83 10.81
N LEU A 162 -13.50 24.65 10.71
CA LEU A 162 -13.83 23.49 11.53
C LEU A 162 -12.76 23.22 12.60
N ALA A 163 -11.48 23.51 12.30
CA ALA A 163 -10.35 23.20 13.19
C ALA A 163 -9.70 24.44 13.82
N ASN A 164 -10.31 25.62 13.70
CA ASN A 164 -9.79 26.89 14.23
C ASN A 164 -8.32 27.17 13.81
N SER A 165 -7.94 26.78 12.60
CA SER A 165 -6.59 26.90 12.05
C SER A 165 -5.50 26.09 12.80
N GLU A 166 -5.86 25.10 13.61
CA GLU A 166 -4.93 24.23 14.37
C GLU A 166 -4.02 23.38 13.45
N PHE A 167 -4.52 23.04 12.27
CA PHE A 167 -3.97 22.02 11.39
C PHE A 167 -3.60 22.64 10.05
N THR A 168 -2.54 23.44 9.97
CA THR A 168 -2.10 24.00 8.67
C THR A 168 -1.23 22.99 7.92
N ALA A 169 -1.70 22.50 6.77
CA ALA A 169 -0.93 21.60 5.89
C ALA A 169 -0.25 22.35 4.74
N ARG A 170 0.91 21.84 4.35
CA ARG A 170 1.63 22.23 3.13
C ARG A 170 1.70 21.04 2.19
N PHE A 171 1.25 21.22 0.96
CA PHE A 171 1.11 20.13 -0.01
C PHE A 171 2.17 20.19 -1.10
N ARG A 172 2.84 19.06 -1.33
CA ARG A 172 3.61 18.78 -2.52
C ARG A 172 2.87 17.72 -3.32
N ILE A 173 2.54 18.03 -4.57
CA ILE A 173 1.64 17.24 -5.40
C ILE A 173 2.40 16.80 -6.63
N GLY A 174 2.51 15.49 -6.85
CA GLY A 174 3.11 14.90 -8.03
C GLY A 174 2.02 14.35 -8.95
N ILE A 175 2.11 14.66 -10.24
CA ILE A 175 1.16 14.18 -11.25
C ILE A 175 1.92 13.58 -12.41
N ASP A 176 1.50 12.38 -12.80
CA ASP A 176 1.97 11.71 -14.01
C ASP A 176 0.81 11.03 -14.72
N VAL A 177 1.03 10.63 -15.96
CA VAL A 177 0.07 10.01 -16.85
C VAL A 177 0.66 8.75 -17.46
N GLY A 178 -0.18 7.76 -17.71
CA GLY A 178 0.22 6.57 -18.44
C GLY A 178 -0.76 5.41 -18.29
N PRO A 179 -0.55 4.33 -19.06
CA PRO A 179 -1.30 3.10 -18.90
C PRO A 179 -0.99 2.48 -17.53
N CYS A 180 -2.01 1.87 -16.92
CA CYS A 180 -1.90 1.12 -15.69
C CYS A 180 -2.79 -0.13 -15.76
N VAL A 181 -2.42 -1.14 -15.00
CA VAL A 181 -3.25 -2.33 -14.75
C VAL A 181 -3.95 -2.14 -13.41
N ALA A 182 -5.27 -2.02 -13.45
CA ALA A 182 -6.10 -1.97 -12.27
C ALA A 182 -6.44 -3.39 -11.78
N ILE A 183 -6.14 -3.66 -10.51
CA ILE A 183 -6.52 -4.89 -9.81
C ILE A 183 -7.02 -4.55 -8.40
N ASN A 184 -7.66 -5.52 -7.75
CA ASN A 184 -7.96 -5.43 -6.33
C ASN A 184 -7.58 -6.75 -5.65
N ASN A 185 -6.77 -6.63 -4.59
CA ASN A 185 -6.22 -7.77 -3.85
C ASN A 185 -6.69 -7.80 -2.39
N GLY A 186 -7.55 -6.84 -2.00
CA GLY A 186 -8.12 -6.74 -0.67
C GLY A 186 -9.55 -7.25 -0.60
N THR A 187 -10.07 -7.40 0.63
CA THR A 187 -11.47 -7.79 0.87
C THR A 187 -12.06 -7.01 2.05
N GLY A 188 -13.38 -6.83 2.07
CA GLY A 188 -14.10 -6.23 3.20
C GLY A 188 -13.57 -4.83 3.56
N LEU A 189 -13.09 -4.67 4.80
CA LEU A 189 -12.51 -3.40 5.31
C LEU A 189 -11.01 -3.29 5.08
N GLU A 190 -10.44 -4.23 4.34
CA GLU A 190 -9.04 -4.35 3.97
C GLU A 190 -8.89 -4.32 2.45
N GLN A 191 -9.73 -3.52 1.76
CA GLN A 191 -9.63 -3.29 0.32
C GLN A 191 -8.25 -2.74 -0.04
N GLU A 192 -7.74 -3.17 -1.20
CA GLU A 192 -6.44 -2.78 -1.74
C GLU A 192 -6.60 -2.57 -3.25
N PRO A 193 -7.35 -1.54 -3.68
CA PRO A 193 -7.37 -1.17 -5.09
C PRO A 193 -5.97 -0.71 -5.49
N MET A 194 -5.52 -1.16 -6.66
CA MET A 194 -4.17 -0.90 -7.13
C MET A 194 -4.20 -0.49 -8.59
N PHE A 195 -3.36 0.47 -8.92
CA PHE A 195 -3.06 0.88 -10.28
C PHE A 195 -1.58 0.66 -10.52
N LEU A 196 -1.26 -0.45 -11.20
CA LEU A 196 0.10 -0.90 -11.43
C LEU A 196 0.65 -0.34 -12.74
N GLY A 197 1.78 0.36 -12.67
CA GLY A 197 2.47 0.94 -13.81
C GLY A 197 3.38 2.10 -13.38
N SER A 198 4.25 2.57 -14.26
CA SER A 198 5.22 3.63 -13.91
C SER A 198 4.59 4.97 -13.54
N ALA A 199 3.39 5.28 -14.02
CA ALA A 199 2.75 6.56 -13.72
C ALA A 199 2.51 6.76 -12.21
N ALA A 200 2.07 5.73 -11.49
CA ALA A 200 1.82 5.85 -10.05
C ALA A 200 3.13 6.06 -9.27
N ASN A 201 4.16 5.28 -9.58
CA ASN A 201 5.48 5.40 -8.94
C ASN A 201 6.12 6.78 -9.22
N HIS A 202 6.07 7.23 -10.46
CA HIS A 202 6.68 8.51 -10.83
C HIS A 202 5.92 9.71 -10.25
N ALA A 203 4.58 9.67 -10.21
CA ALA A 203 3.78 10.65 -9.45
C ALA A 203 4.15 10.66 -7.96
N ALA A 204 4.34 9.49 -7.33
CA ALA A 204 4.78 9.40 -5.94
C ALA A 204 6.18 10.01 -5.71
N LYS A 205 7.12 9.80 -6.65
CA LYS A 205 8.46 10.42 -6.62
C LYS A 205 8.37 11.94 -6.76
N LEU A 206 7.56 12.46 -7.68
CA LEU A 206 7.34 13.90 -7.83
C LEU A 206 6.72 14.52 -6.58
N ALA A 207 5.82 13.80 -5.91
CA ALA A 207 5.21 14.20 -4.64
C ALA A 207 6.17 14.09 -3.44
N SER A 208 7.32 13.41 -3.59
CA SER A 208 8.35 13.34 -2.57
C SER A 208 9.25 14.59 -2.63
N GLY A 209 9.56 15.16 -1.46
CA GLY A 209 10.31 16.41 -1.32
C GLY A 209 9.74 17.32 -0.24
N ASP A 210 10.45 18.39 0.07
CA ASP A 210 10.12 19.34 1.14
C ASP A 210 9.41 20.60 0.62
N GLN A 211 9.65 20.98 -0.64
CA GLN A 211 9.07 22.16 -1.27
C GLN A 211 7.62 21.92 -1.72
N PRO A 212 6.64 22.68 -1.19
CA PRO A 212 5.26 22.62 -1.64
C PRO A 212 5.10 23.02 -3.11
N GLY A 213 3.98 22.64 -3.73
CA GLY A 213 3.65 22.97 -5.11
C GLY A 213 3.09 21.80 -5.90
N VAL A 214 2.79 22.03 -7.18
CA VAL A 214 2.33 21.01 -8.12
C VAL A 214 3.45 20.70 -9.11
N TYR A 215 3.80 19.43 -9.25
CA TYR A 215 4.94 18.92 -10.01
C TYR A 215 4.43 17.94 -11.05
N LEU A 216 4.77 18.20 -12.32
CA LEU A 216 4.34 17.38 -13.45
C LEU A 216 5.50 16.57 -14.01
N SER A 217 5.23 15.35 -14.44
CA SER A 217 6.11 14.59 -15.31
C SER A 217 6.23 15.18 -16.71
N ASP A 218 7.26 14.76 -17.44
CA ASP A 218 7.46 15.07 -18.86
C ASP A 218 6.27 14.60 -19.72
N ARG A 219 5.70 13.43 -19.39
CA ARG A 219 4.54 12.90 -20.09
C ARG A 219 3.32 13.81 -19.93
N ALA A 220 3.02 14.22 -18.69
CA ALA A 220 1.92 15.13 -18.41
C ALA A 220 2.14 16.51 -19.06
N ARG A 221 3.38 17.00 -19.06
CA ARG A 221 3.76 18.26 -19.73
C ARG A 221 3.58 18.21 -21.23
N SER A 222 3.98 17.11 -21.86
CA SER A 222 3.86 16.91 -23.29
C SER A 222 2.39 16.98 -23.75
N ILE A 223 1.46 16.38 -23.01
CA ILE A 223 0.01 16.47 -23.32
C ILE A 223 -0.48 17.92 -23.24
N MET A 224 0.03 18.69 -22.29
CA MET A 224 -0.31 20.11 -22.11
C MET A 224 0.43 21.06 -23.07
N GLY A 225 1.28 20.54 -23.96
CA GLY A 225 2.12 21.37 -24.83
C GLY A 225 3.14 22.23 -24.07
N LEU A 226 3.51 21.82 -22.85
CA LEU A 226 4.51 22.49 -22.03
C LEU A 226 5.91 21.97 -22.38
N PRO A 227 6.95 22.81 -22.30
CA PRO A 227 8.32 22.34 -22.47
C PRO A 227 8.66 21.30 -21.40
N GLY A 228 9.56 20.38 -21.74
CA GLY A 228 10.12 19.43 -20.78
C GLY A 228 10.77 20.17 -19.60
N PRO A 229 10.84 19.55 -18.42
CA PRO A 229 11.61 20.10 -17.33
C PRO A 229 13.06 20.31 -17.76
N GLY A 230 13.62 21.41 -17.28
CA GLY A 230 15.06 21.61 -17.36
C GLY A 230 15.79 20.61 -16.46
N ILE A 231 17.07 20.88 -16.22
CA ILE A 231 17.96 19.94 -15.52
C ILE A 231 17.66 19.82 -14.01
N SER A 232 16.88 20.75 -13.43
CA SER A 232 16.62 20.81 -11.97
C SER A 232 15.24 20.28 -11.60
N GLU A 233 15.10 19.59 -10.46
CA GLU A 233 13.79 19.19 -9.92
C GLU A 233 12.83 20.35 -9.69
N ALA A 234 13.34 21.54 -9.34
CA ALA A 234 12.51 22.74 -9.23
C ALA A 234 11.84 23.10 -10.57
N SER A 235 12.43 22.70 -11.68
CA SER A 235 11.86 22.91 -13.01
C SER A 235 10.68 21.99 -13.31
N ASN A 236 10.41 20.96 -12.48
CA ASN A 236 9.20 20.12 -12.55
C ASN A 236 7.97 20.83 -11.95
N ALA A 237 8.17 21.81 -11.07
CA ALA A 237 7.08 22.62 -10.53
C ALA A 237 6.39 23.41 -11.65
N ILE A 238 5.06 23.50 -11.62
CA ILE A 238 4.29 24.34 -12.53
C ILE A 238 3.79 25.60 -11.83
N ALA A 239 3.75 26.72 -12.59
CA ALA A 239 3.14 27.96 -12.12
C ALA A 239 1.61 27.80 -12.01
N SER A 240 1.00 28.49 -11.03
CA SER A 240 -0.46 28.45 -10.81
C SER A 240 -1.27 28.82 -12.07
N GLY A 241 -0.77 29.77 -12.87
CA GLY A 241 -1.41 30.17 -14.13
C GLY A 241 -1.46 29.07 -15.21
N ILE A 242 -0.71 27.96 -15.07
CA ILE A 242 -0.87 26.78 -15.94
C ILE A 242 -2.13 26.00 -15.53
N VAL A 243 -2.31 25.79 -14.22
CA VAL A 243 -3.49 25.12 -13.65
C VAL A 243 -4.76 25.89 -14.01
N GLU A 244 -4.76 27.20 -13.81
CA GLU A 244 -5.91 28.07 -14.12
C GLU A 244 -6.29 28.04 -15.61
N ARG A 245 -5.31 28.05 -16.50
CA ARG A 245 -5.57 27.96 -17.95
C ARG A 245 -6.15 26.62 -18.36
N ALA A 246 -5.64 25.51 -17.82
CA ALA A 246 -6.19 24.18 -18.08
C ALA A 246 -7.65 24.08 -17.61
N LEU A 247 -7.97 24.68 -16.46
CA LEU A 247 -9.33 24.72 -15.94
C LEU A 247 -10.27 25.59 -16.78
N ALA A 248 -9.80 26.73 -17.28
CA ALA A 248 -10.60 27.62 -18.13
C ALA A 248 -10.93 27.04 -19.52
N GLN A 249 -10.15 26.06 -19.98
CA GLN A 249 -10.36 25.36 -21.25
C GLN A 249 -11.25 24.12 -21.12
N ARG A 250 -11.70 23.79 -19.91
CA ARG A 250 -12.55 22.63 -19.66
C ARG A 250 -13.96 22.88 -20.18
N ASP A 251 -14.53 21.89 -20.86
CA ASP A 251 -15.93 21.93 -21.27
C ASP A 251 -16.83 21.61 -20.07
N GLU A 252 -17.48 22.63 -19.50
CA GLU A 252 -18.39 22.45 -18.36
C GLU A 252 -19.68 21.70 -18.72
N THR A 253 -20.05 21.59 -20.01
CA THR A 253 -21.27 20.89 -20.42
C THR A 253 -21.17 19.37 -20.28
N VAL A 254 -19.99 18.79 -20.50
CA VAL A 254 -19.71 17.34 -20.33
C VAL A 254 -19.80 16.92 -18.84
N LEU A 255 -19.50 17.84 -17.92
CA LEU A 255 -19.58 17.59 -16.47
C LEU A 255 -21.03 17.71 -15.95
N ALA A 256 -21.79 18.66 -16.49
CA ALA A 256 -23.17 18.93 -16.08
C ALA A 256 -24.15 17.81 -16.48
N GLU A 257 -23.95 17.15 -17.62
CA GLU A 257 -24.82 16.06 -18.08
C GLU A 257 -24.71 14.78 -17.23
N ARG A 258 -23.65 14.61 -16.44
CA ARG A 258 -23.41 13.41 -15.62
C ARG A 258 -23.66 13.58 -14.12
N LEU A 259 -23.85 14.81 -13.65
CA LEU A 259 -24.13 15.16 -12.25
C LEU A 259 -25.61 15.52 -12.05
N SER A 260 -26.52 14.60 -12.35
CA SER A 260 -27.95 14.75 -12.04
C SER A 260 -28.25 14.40 -10.58
N VAL A 261 -27.66 15.14 -9.62
CA VAL A 261 -28.01 15.07 -8.19
C VAL A 261 -27.73 16.43 -7.52
N ASP A 262 -28.55 16.77 -6.52
CA ASP A 262 -28.39 17.87 -5.55
C ASP A 262 -27.06 17.74 -4.76
N ARG A 263 -25.92 18.01 -5.41
CA ARG A 263 -24.56 17.90 -4.86
C ARG A 263 -23.88 19.28 -4.81
N PRO A 264 -22.99 19.51 -3.83
CA PRO A 264 -22.18 20.73 -3.80
C PRO A 264 -21.40 20.89 -5.10
N THR A 265 -21.43 22.10 -5.68
CA THR A 265 -20.75 22.41 -6.95
C THR A 265 -19.47 23.21 -6.77
N SER A 266 -19.20 23.66 -5.53
CA SER A 266 -18.00 24.42 -5.20
C SER A 266 -17.38 24.00 -3.85
N PRO A 267 -16.08 24.26 -3.63
CA PRO A 267 -15.41 24.05 -2.35
C PRO A 267 -16.15 24.66 -1.15
N LYS A 268 -16.69 25.87 -1.31
CA LYS A 268 -17.40 26.59 -0.24
C LYS A 268 -18.71 25.93 0.13
N GLU A 269 -19.50 25.53 -0.87
CA GLU A 269 -20.74 24.78 -0.65
C GLU A 269 -20.47 23.42 0.01
N LEU A 270 -19.37 22.76 -0.36
CA LEU A 270 -18.98 21.48 0.24
C LEU A 270 -18.67 21.62 1.73
N VAL A 271 -17.90 22.65 2.13
CA VAL A 271 -17.60 22.91 3.55
C VAL A 271 -18.86 23.32 4.33
N GLU A 272 -19.73 24.15 3.74
CA GLU A 272 -21.00 24.52 4.38
C GLU A 272 -21.91 23.32 4.61
N SER A 273 -22.07 22.48 3.57
CA SER A 273 -22.83 21.22 3.65
C SER A 273 -22.23 20.30 4.73
N TRP A 274 -20.91 20.15 4.76
CA TRP A 274 -20.24 19.34 5.78
C TRP A 274 -20.49 19.89 7.19
N ARG A 275 -20.41 21.20 7.38
CA ARG A 275 -20.71 21.84 8.66
C ARG A 275 -22.16 21.60 9.09
N GLN A 276 -23.10 21.65 8.15
CA GLN A 276 -24.49 21.31 8.42
C GLN A 276 -24.66 19.84 8.80
N ASP A 277 -23.95 18.92 8.14
CA ASP A 277 -23.97 17.49 8.47
C ASP A 277 -23.44 17.23 9.88
N ILE A 278 -22.38 17.93 10.29
CA ILE A 278 -21.84 17.87 11.65
C ILE A 278 -22.88 18.39 12.65
N ARG A 279 -23.45 19.58 12.43
CA ARG A 279 -24.45 20.19 13.31
C ARG A 279 -25.70 19.33 13.47
N SER A 280 -26.12 18.66 12.40
CA SER A 280 -27.26 17.76 12.36
C SER A 280 -26.93 16.32 12.82
N LYS A 281 -25.68 16.05 13.22
CA LYS A 281 -25.19 14.73 13.64
C LYS A 281 -25.37 13.63 12.58
N ARG A 282 -25.39 14.01 11.30
CA ARG A 282 -25.38 13.06 10.18
C ARG A 282 -24.00 12.43 9.96
N VAL A 283 -22.95 13.18 10.32
CA VAL A 283 -21.56 12.71 10.31
C VAL A 283 -20.87 13.11 11.61
N ASP A 284 -19.82 12.38 11.98
CA ASP A 284 -18.96 12.76 13.10
C ASP A 284 -18.15 14.02 12.76
N ASP A 285 -17.84 14.80 13.79
CA ASP A 285 -16.96 15.97 13.67
C ASP A 285 -15.50 15.51 13.49
N PRO A 286 -14.86 15.80 12.35
CA PRO A 286 -13.49 15.37 12.06
C PRO A 286 -12.43 16.09 12.90
N THR A 287 -12.76 17.19 13.61
CA THR A 287 -11.76 18.00 14.34
C THR A 287 -11.71 17.70 15.83
N THR A 288 -12.74 17.02 16.36
CA THR A 288 -12.83 16.61 17.75
C THR A 288 -12.79 15.07 18.00
N PRO A 289 -12.17 14.22 17.14
CA PRO A 289 -12.00 12.83 17.50
C PRO A 289 -11.06 12.72 18.70
N ARG A 290 -11.49 11.99 19.74
CA ARG A 290 -10.63 11.69 20.88
C ARG A 290 -9.84 10.44 20.59
N PHE A 291 -8.52 10.58 20.48
CA PHE A 291 -7.64 9.42 20.39
C PHE A 291 -7.31 8.93 21.78
N THR A 292 -7.71 7.70 22.09
CA THR A 292 -7.31 7.02 23.33
C THR A 292 -6.48 5.82 22.96
N PHE A 293 -5.30 5.73 23.58
CA PHE A 293 -4.34 4.70 23.27
C PHE A 293 -4.31 3.58 24.31
N HIS A 294 -4.09 2.37 23.83
CA HIS A 294 -3.80 1.21 24.66
C HIS A 294 -2.63 0.41 24.07
N HIS A 295 -2.04 -0.45 24.89
CA HIS A 295 -1.04 -1.42 24.45
C HIS A 295 -1.76 -2.70 23.97
N LYS A 296 -1.30 -3.28 22.87
CA LYS A 296 -1.76 -4.60 22.39
C LYS A 296 -0.69 -5.61 22.76
N GLU A 297 -1.03 -6.53 23.66
CA GLU A 297 -0.22 -7.72 23.91
C GLU A 297 0.03 -8.45 22.59
N PRO A 298 1.30 -8.71 22.20
CA PRO A 298 1.61 -9.60 21.09
C PRO A 298 0.93 -10.98 21.25
N PRO A 299 0.56 -11.67 20.15
CA PRO A 299 0.94 -11.38 18.78
C PRO A 299 0.13 -10.25 18.12
N LEU A 300 0.75 -9.55 17.17
CA LEU A 300 0.10 -8.45 16.44
C LEU A 300 -0.81 -8.96 15.32
N SER A 301 -0.62 -10.19 14.83
CA SER A 301 -1.49 -10.84 13.84
C SER A 301 -2.97 -10.86 14.24
N GLU A 302 -3.27 -10.80 15.53
CA GLU A 302 -4.63 -10.74 16.08
C GLU A 302 -5.30 -9.37 15.96
N ILE A 303 -4.58 -8.32 15.53
CA ILE A 303 -5.16 -6.99 15.35
C ILE A 303 -6.23 -7.03 14.27
N LYS A 304 -7.47 -6.82 14.70
CA LYS A 304 -8.63 -6.64 13.83
C LYS A 304 -8.84 -5.15 13.58
N TYR A 305 -8.39 -4.65 12.43
CA TYR A 305 -8.51 -3.24 12.10
C TYR A 305 -9.93 -2.71 12.27
N ARG A 306 -10.95 -3.50 11.92
CA ARG A 306 -12.37 -3.13 12.05
C ARG A 306 -12.77 -2.70 13.47
N ASP A 307 -12.08 -3.20 14.49
CA ASP A 307 -12.37 -2.92 15.90
C ASP A 307 -11.66 -1.63 16.38
N LEU A 308 -10.72 -1.10 15.58
CA LEU A 308 -10.01 0.14 15.87
C LEU A 308 -10.83 1.37 15.43
N SER A 309 -10.68 2.43 16.20
CA SER A 309 -11.29 3.75 15.95
C SER A 309 -10.49 4.80 16.72
N PRO A 310 -10.74 6.12 16.59
CA PRO A 310 -10.02 7.11 17.39
C PRO A 310 -10.01 6.78 18.89
N SER A 311 -11.19 6.51 19.48
CA SER A 311 -11.33 6.16 20.90
C SER A 311 -10.85 4.75 21.28
N ASN A 312 -10.41 3.95 20.31
CA ASN A 312 -9.86 2.61 20.50
C ASN A 312 -8.63 2.42 19.59
N SER A 313 -7.58 3.20 19.85
CA SER A 313 -6.34 3.16 19.07
C SER A 313 -5.26 2.42 19.84
N ILE A 314 -4.37 1.72 19.15
CA ILE A 314 -3.19 1.11 19.76
C ILE A 314 -2.05 2.12 19.71
N ARG A 315 -1.19 2.19 20.73
CA ARG A 315 0.13 2.85 20.66
C ARG A 315 1.12 2.09 21.53
N MET A 316 2.18 1.59 20.92
CA MET A 316 3.26 0.88 21.61
C MET A 316 4.55 0.96 20.80
N PRO A 317 5.73 0.76 21.42
CA PRO A 317 6.95 0.49 20.67
C PRO A 317 6.77 -0.80 19.85
N LEU A 318 7.15 -0.74 18.57
CA LEU A 318 7.12 -1.89 17.66
C LEU A 318 8.10 -1.67 16.50
N VAL A 319 8.43 -2.72 15.77
CA VAL A 319 9.23 -2.67 14.56
C VAL A 319 8.31 -2.50 13.36
N SER A 320 8.54 -1.44 12.58
CA SER A 320 7.95 -1.24 11.26
C SER A 320 8.86 -1.83 10.20
N VAL A 321 8.29 -2.60 9.28
CA VAL A 321 9.00 -3.27 8.18
C VAL A 321 8.36 -2.88 6.86
N PHE A 322 9.17 -2.39 5.92
CA PHE A 322 8.80 -2.23 4.52
C PHE A 322 9.62 -3.20 3.70
N ALA A 323 8.96 -3.99 2.84
CA ALA A 323 9.62 -4.86 1.88
C ALA A 323 9.02 -4.63 0.49
N ASP A 324 9.85 -4.26 -0.48
CA ASP A 324 9.47 -3.74 -1.80
C ASP A 324 10.12 -4.56 -2.92
N LEU A 325 9.38 -4.82 -4.00
CA LEU A 325 9.88 -5.60 -5.10
C LEU A 325 10.71 -4.72 -6.04
N SER A 326 12.03 -4.80 -5.90
CA SER A 326 12.95 -4.05 -6.77
C SER A 326 12.73 -4.43 -8.24
N GLY A 327 12.62 -3.42 -9.10
CA GLY A 327 12.41 -3.61 -10.54
C GLY A 327 10.95 -3.85 -10.95
N TYR A 328 10.01 -3.96 -10.01
CA TYR A 328 8.63 -4.33 -10.29
C TYR A 328 7.90 -3.36 -11.23
N THR A 329 8.13 -2.04 -11.06
CA THR A 329 7.55 -1.04 -11.96
C THR A 329 7.91 -1.30 -13.43
N ALA A 330 9.19 -1.59 -13.70
CA ALA A 330 9.66 -1.85 -15.06
C ALA A 330 9.13 -3.19 -15.59
N TYR A 331 9.02 -4.20 -14.72
CA TYR A 331 8.44 -5.49 -15.04
C TYR A 331 6.96 -5.37 -15.48
N VAL A 332 6.15 -4.59 -14.76
CA VAL A 332 4.75 -4.36 -15.14
C VAL A 332 4.65 -3.57 -16.44
N ASP A 333 5.44 -2.52 -16.62
CA ASP A 333 5.44 -1.74 -17.86
C ASP A 333 5.81 -2.60 -19.07
N ALA A 334 6.80 -3.50 -18.92
CA ALA A 334 7.17 -4.47 -19.95
C ALA A 334 6.01 -5.44 -20.25
N ALA A 335 5.32 -5.95 -19.22
CA ALA A 335 4.17 -6.84 -19.38
C ALA A 335 2.98 -6.14 -20.07
N ILE A 336 2.75 -4.85 -19.79
CA ILE A 336 1.76 -4.04 -20.51
C ILE A 336 2.14 -3.94 -21.99
N ALA A 337 3.41 -3.68 -22.30
CA ALA A 337 3.90 -3.52 -23.66
C ALA A 337 3.90 -4.81 -24.48
N SER A 338 4.20 -5.96 -23.84
CA SER A 338 4.24 -7.28 -24.50
C SER A 338 2.91 -8.02 -24.53
N GLY A 339 1.93 -7.58 -23.73
CA GLY A 339 0.64 -8.27 -23.58
C GLY A 339 0.63 -9.36 -22.51
N ASP A 340 1.69 -9.48 -21.69
CA ASP A 340 1.86 -10.51 -20.66
C ASP A 340 1.28 -10.10 -19.28
N VAL A 341 0.33 -9.17 -19.25
CA VAL A 341 -0.28 -8.63 -18.03
C VAL A 341 -0.84 -9.73 -17.12
N ALA A 342 -1.42 -10.78 -17.70
CA ALA A 342 -2.01 -11.89 -16.95
C ALA A 342 -0.97 -12.59 -16.05
N ASP A 343 0.23 -12.86 -16.58
CA ASP A 343 1.29 -13.55 -15.87
C ASP A 343 1.91 -12.64 -14.80
N ALA A 344 2.11 -11.36 -15.11
CA ALA A 344 2.60 -10.38 -14.14
C ALA A 344 1.66 -10.23 -12.93
N VAL A 345 0.36 -10.13 -13.19
CA VAL A 345 -0.66 -10.05 -12.13
C VAL A 345 -0.72 -11.34 -11.32
N ARG A 346 -0.64 -12.52 -11.97
CA ARG A 346 -0.61 -13.82 -11.29
C ARG A 346 0.61 -13.94 -10.36
N ALA A 347 1.79 -13.56 -10.85
CA ALA A 347 3.02 -13.60 -10.05
C ALA A 347 2.90 -12.69 -8.83
N LEU A 348 2.39 -11.46 -9.00
CA LEU A 348 2.17 -10.53 -7.91
C LEU A 348 1.21 -11.09 -6.84
N TYR A 349 0.12 -11.75 -7.23
CA TYR A 349 -0.80 -12.40 -6.29
C TYR A 349 -0.08 -13.41 -5.41
N VAL A 350 0.70 -14.31 -6.03
CA VAL A 350 1.43 -15.37 -5.31
C VAL A 350 2.47 -14.76 -4.36
N ILE A 351 3.24 -13.77 -4.82
CA ILE A 351 4.29 -13.13 -4.03
C ILE A 351 3.69 -12.41 -2.81
N ARG A 352 2.64 -11.59 -3.02
CA ARG A 352 1.99 -10.84 -1.92
C ARG A 352 1.37 -11.79 -0.90
N GLU A 353 0.65 -12.81 -1.33
CA GLU A 353 0.05 -13.77 -0.41
C GLU A 353 1.11 -14.56 0.39
N GLU A 354 2.27 -14.85 -0.21
CA GLU A 354 3.40 -15.42 0.55
C GLU A 354 3.98 -14.42 1.53
N PHE A 355 4.23 -13.16 1.14
CA PHE A 355 4.75 -12.14 2.06
C PHE A 355 3.83 -11.93 3.27
N GLN A 356 2.52 -11.88 3.03
CA GLN A 356 1.55 -11.80 4.12
C GLN A 356 1.62 -13.04 5.01
N SER A 357 1.77 -14.25 4.45
CA SER A 357 1.85 -15.49 5.23
C SER A 357 3.15 -15.60 6.03
N VAL A 358 4.26 -15.09 5.51
CA VAL A 358 5.51 -14.96 6.26
C VAL A 358 5.29 -14.02 7.44
N VAL A 359 4.83 -12.79 7.19
CA VAL A 359 4.60 -11.78 8.24
C VAL A 359 3.64 -12.28 9.32
N GLU A 360 2.44 -12.73 8.93
CA GLU A 360 1.35 -13.00 9.87
C GLU A 360 1.34 -14.43 10.39
N GLY A 361 1.72 -15.39 9.54
CA GLY A 361 1.66 -16.82 9.85
C GLY A 361 2.95 -17.37 10.44
N ASP A 362 4.10 -16.94 9.92
CA ASP A 362 5.40 -17.39 10.44
C ASP A 362 5.80 -16.50 11.62
N PHE A 363 5.82 -15.18 11.44
CA PHE A 363 6.37 -14.24 12.44
C PHE A 363 5.33 -13.54 13.32
N GLU A 364 4.05 -13.87 13.18
CA GLU A 364 2.96 -13.37 14.03
C GLU A 364 2.84 -11.82 14.09
N GLY A 365 3.42 -11.16 13.09
CA GLY A 365 3.28 -9.74 12.84
C GLY A 365 1.93 -9.40 12.22
N ARG A 366 1.74 -8.13 11.87
CA ARG A 366 0.53 -7.66 11.20
C ARG A 366 0.86 -6.91 9.93
N LYS A 367 0.27 -7.33 8.81
CA LYS A 367 0.26 -6.52 7.59
C LYS A 367 -0.63 -5.29 7.82
N VAL A 368 -0.08 -4.10 7.64
CA VAL A 368 -0.88 -2.87 7.62
C VAL A 368 -1.61 -2.74 6.30
N ARG A 369 -0.86 -2.85 5.20
CA ARG A 369 -1.35 -2.78 3.83
C ARG A 369 -0.23 -3.19 2.88
N PHE A 370 -0.59 -3.37 1.63
CA PHE A 370 0.36 -3.25 0.54
C PHE A 370 0.20 -1.89 -0.17
N ILE A 371 1.30 -1.33 -0.66
CA ILE A 371 1.38 -0.07 -1.39
C ILE A 371 2.02 -0.39 -2.74
N GLY A 372 1.21 -0.61 -3.77
CA GLY A 372 1.73 -1.21 -5.00
C GLY A 372 2.27 -2.63 -4.72
N ASP A 373 3.52 -2.89 -5.04
CA ASP A 373 4.20 -4.16 -4.76
C ASP A 373 4.85 -4.23 -3.37
N CYS A 374 4.95 -3.12 -2.65
CA CYS A 374 5.53 -3.10 -1.31
C CYS A 374 4.54 -3.59 -0.24
N ILE A 375 5.01 -4.43 0.70
CA ILE A 375 4.31 -4.73 1.97
C ILE A 375 4.80 -3.82 3.09
N HIS A 376 3.85 -3.22 3.82
CA HIS A 376 4.10 -2.56 5.11
C HIS A 376 3.57 -3.43 6.25
N ALA A 377 4.45 -3.86 7.15
CA ALA A 377 4.16 -4.75 8.25
C ALA A 377 4.67 -4.22 9.60
N LEU A 378 4.07 -4.71 10.69
CA LEU A 378 4.45 -4.38 12.07
C LEU A 378 4.76 -5.66 12.84
N LEU A 379 5.82 -5.65 13.63
CA LEU A 379 6.19 -6.75 14.52
C LEU A 379 6.49 -6.22 15.92
N ALA A 380 6.08 -6.97 16.94
CA ALA A 380 6.42 -6.70 18.32
C ALA A 380 6.39 -8.00 19.13
N GLU A 381 7.25 -8.04 20.14
CA GLU A 381 7.34 -9.09 21.16
C GLU A 381 7.25 -8.42 22.53
N GLY A 382 6.83 -9.17 23.56
CA GLY A 382 6.65 -8.65 24.92
C GLY A 382 5.38 -9.15 25.58
N ASP A 383 4.86 -8.36 26.53
CA ASP A 383 3.66 -8.67 27.32
C ASP A 383 2.56 -7.61 27.16
N LYS A 384 1.50 -7.71 27.99
CA LYS A 384 0.33 -6.81 27.99
C LYS A 384 0.65 -5.34 28.24
N THR A 385 1.83 -5.04 28.76
CA THR A 385 2.18 -3.71 29.27
C THR A 385 3.49 -3.18 28.69
N GLN A 386 4.38 -4.06 28.21
CA GLN A 386 5.70 -3.69 27.74
C GLN A 386 6.10 -4.45 26.48
N THR A 387 6.75 -3.73 25.56
CA THR A 387 7.42 -4.33 24.40
C THR A 387 8.84 -4.72 24.78
N ASP A 388 9.24 -5.97 24.52
CA ASP A 388 10.66 -6.35 24.49
C ASP A 388 11.28 -5.86 23.19
N ALA A 389 12.02 -4.75 23.27
CA ALA A 389 12.65 -4.12 22.11
C ALA A 389 13.69 -5.02 21.41
N ARG A 390 14.48 -5.80 22.16
CA ARG A 390 15.53 -6.65 21.58
C ARG A 390 14.91 -7.85 20.88
N GLN A 391 13.94 -8.49 21.53
CA GLN A 391 13.21 -9.60 20.94
C GLN A 391 12.41 -9.16 19.72
N SER A 392 11.77 -7.97 19.78
CA SER A 392 11.05 -7.40 18.63
C SER A 392 11.97 -7.15 17.42
N VAL A 393 13.18 -6.62 17.65
CA VAL A 393 14.17 -6.43 16.57
C VAL A 393 14.68 -7.77 16.04
N THR A 394 14.93 -8.75 16.92
CA THR A 394 15.31 -10.11 16.53
C THR A 394 14.24 -10.73 15.62
N GLN A 395 12.98 -10.59 15.99
CA GLN A 395 11.83 -11.05 15.21
C GLN A 395 11.72 -10.30 13.87
N GLY A 396 11.97 -8.99 13.86
CA GLY A 396 12.01 -8.17 12.65
C GLY A 396 13.08 -8.65 11.66
N VAL A 397 14.32 -8.86 12.13
CA VAL A 397 15.44 -9.38 11.31
C VAL A 397 15.13 -10.78 10.80
N SER A 398 14.57 -11.64 11.66
CA SER A 398 14.15 -12.99 11.28
C SER A 398 13.06 -12.97 10.20
N CYS A 399 12.10 -12.04 10.32
CA CYS A 399 11.07 -11.82 9.32
C CYS A 399 11.65 -11.34 7.99
N ALA A 400 12.61 -10.41 8.01
CA ALA A 400 13.31 -9.96 6.81
C ALA A 400 14.04 -11.12 6.10
N GLY A 401 14.78 -11.96 6.84
CA GLY A 401 15.40 -13.16 6.29
C GLY A 401 14.38 -14.16 5.73
N GLY A 402 13.25 -14.36 6.42
CA GLY A 402 12.14 -15.20 5.95
C GLY A 402 11.50 -14.67 4.66
N LEU A 403 11.32 -13.35 4.53
CA LEU A 403 10.80 -12.71 3.33
C LEU A 403 11.74 -12.88 2.14
N HIS A 404 13.05 -12.66 2.32
CA HIS A 404 14.05 -12.94 1.29
C HIS A 404 14.08 -14.41 0.88
N SER A 405 14.13 -15.33 1.85
CA SER A 405 14.12 -16.77 1.57
C SER A 405 12.85 -17.20 0.83
N SER A 406 11.66 -16.72 1.23
CA SER A 406 10.42 -16.98 0.50
C SER A 406 10.38 -16.34 -0.89
N PHE A 407 10.93 -15.13 -1.06
CA PHE A 407 11.02 -14.51 -2.38
C PHE A 407 11.93 -15.27 -3.34
N ASN A 408 13.08 -15.76 -2.85
CA ASN A 408 13.97 -16.62 -3.63
C ASN A 408 13.26 -17.91 -4.09
N LEU A 409 12.41 -18.49 -3.24
CA LEU A 409 11.55 -19.61 -3.62
C LEU A 409 10.51 -19.21 -4.69
N CYS A 410 9.89 -18.04 -4.57
CA CYS A 410 9.01 -17.51 -5.61
C CYS A 410 9.75 -17.42 -6.95
N GLN A 411 10.98 -16.92 -6.99
CA GLN A 411 11.77 -16.83 -8.23
C GLN A 411 12.12 -18.19 -8.85
N GLN A 412 12.23 -19.24 -8.03
CA GLN A 412 12.46 -20.61 -8.51
C GLN A 412 11.20 -21.27 -9.08
N GLU A 413 10.02 -20.92 -8.54
CA GLU A 413 8.76 -21.61 -8.85
C GLU A 413 7.88 -20.83 -9.85
N LEU A 414 8.02 -19.50 -9.93
CA LEU A 414 7.32 -18.63 -10.88
C LEU A 414 8.20 -18.28 -12.08
N GLN A 415 7.58 -18.23 -13.26
CA GLN A 415 8.25 -17.80 -14.48
C GLN A 415 8.24 -16.27 -14.62
N GLY A 416 9.22 -15.72 -15.33
CA GLY A 416 9.23 -14.30 -15.72
C GLY A 416 9.64 -13.29 -14.64
N ILE A 417 9.92 -13.73 -13.39
CA ILE A 417 10.27 -12.83 -12.28
C ILE A 417 11.76 -12.87 -11.87
N ALA A 418 12.61 -13.52 -12.65
CA ALA A 418 14.02 -13.72 -12.32
C ALA A 418 14.82 -12.40 -12.18
N THR A 419 14.38 -11.33 -12.82
CA THR A 419 15.01 -10.00 -12.74
C THR A 419 14.51 -9.16 -11.57
N LEU A 420 13.48 -9.62 -10.85
CA LEU A 420 12.97 -8.90 -9.69
C LEU A 420 13.86 -9.10 -8.47
N GLY A 421 13.88 -8.10 -7.60
CA GLY A 421 14.57 -8.12 -6.33
C GLY A 421 13.63 -7.93 -5.15
N LEU A 422 14.18 -7.98 -3.95
CA LEU A 422 13.50 -7.55 -2.73
C LEU A 422 14.43 -6.61 -1.98
N ALA A 423 13.91 -5.46 -1.54
CA ALA A 423 14.61 -4.50 -0.69
C ALA A 423 13.81 -4.34 0.60
N ILE A 424 14.47 -4.39 1.77
CA ILE A 424 13.78 -4.35 3.07
C ILE A 424 14.39 -3.28 3.98
N GLY A 425 13.53 -2.49 4.61
CA GLY A 425 13.91 -1.52 5.63
C GLY A 425 13.14 -1.74 6.93
N LEU A 426 13.83 -1.65 8.07
CA LEU A 426 13.26 -1.87 9.40
C LEU A 426 13.63 -0.74 10.35
N GLU A 427 12.68 -0.30 11.18
CA GLU A 427 12.96 0.62 12.28
C GLU A 427 12.03 0.35 13.47
N LEU A 428 12.56 0.53 14.68
CA LEU A 428 11.87 0.41 15.94
C LEU A 428 11.42 1.78 16.44
N GLY A 429 10.16 1.91 16.83
CA GLY A 429 9.71 3.12 17.52
C GLY A 429 8.26 3.07 18.02
N PRO A 430 7.86 4.02 18.88
CA PRO A 430 6.48 4.13 19.32
C PRO A 430 5.59 4.38 18.11
N THR A 431 4.61 3.53 17.87
CA THR A 431 3.78 3.64 16.67
C THR A 431 2.30 3.52 17.04
N PRO A 432 1.49 4.54 16.73
CA PRO A 432 0.06 4.45 16.84
C PRO A 432 -0.54 3.65 15.67
N ILE A 433 -1.56 2.86 15.94
CA ILE A 433 -2.32 2.09 14.95
C ILE A 433 -3.81 2.39 15.17
N SER A 434 -4.52 2.79 14.11
CA SER A 434 -5.93 3.17 14.22
C SER A 434 -6.68 2.99 12.91
N ARG A 435 -7.95 3.44 12.89
CA ARG A 435 -8.74 3.72 11.69
C ARG A 435 -9.29 5.14 11.74
N ILE A 436 -9.03 5.92 10.69
CA ILE A 436 -9.40 7.34 10.62
C ILE A 436 -10.12 7.68 9.31
N GLY A 437 -10.54 8.93 9.14
CA GLY A 437 -11.37 9.36 8.01
C GLY A 437 -12.85 9.08 8.24
N ILE A 438 -13.62 9.08 7.15
CA ILE A 438 -15.08 8.89 7.21
C ILE A 438 -15.41 7.45 7.63
N ARG A 439 -16.23 7.27 8.67
CA ARG A 439 -16.63 5.94 9.18
C ARG A 439 -17.22 5.03 8.08
N GLY A 440 -17.11 3.72 8.30
CA GLY A 440 -17.59 2.68 7.39
C GLY A 440 -16.49 2.16 6.46
N GLU A 441 -16.86 1.79 5.24
CA GLU A 441 -15.92 1.29 4.21
C GLU A 441 -14.91 2.34 3.74
N ARG A 442 -15.22 3.62 3.98
CA ARG A 442 -14.31 4.74 3.67
C ARG A 442 -13.24 4.97 4.73
N SER A 443 -13.36 4.37 5.91
CA SER A 443 -12.38 4.59 6.98
C SER A 443 -11.11 3.78 6.74
N VAL A 444 -9.99 4.44 6.97
CA VAL A 444 -8.67 4.02 6.51
C VAL A 444 -7.88 3.51 7.70
N ARG A 445 -7.47 2.24 7.64
CA ARG A 445 -6.47 1.70 8.56
C ARG A 445 -5.15 2.42 8.36
N LEU A 446 -4.43 2.69 9.45
CA LEU A 446 -3.08 3.22 9.37
C LEU A 446 -2.23 2.83 10.57
N ALA A 447 -0.93 2.81 10.34
CA ALA A 447 0.12 2.93 11.33
C ALA A 447 1.06 4.04 10.85
N THR A 448 1.40 5.00 11.71
CA THR A 448 2.17 6.18 11.30
C THR A 448 2.99 6.77 12.44
N SER A 449 4.29 6.84 12.26
CA SER A 449 5.31 7.32 13.20
C SER A 449 6.62 7.63 12.45
N VAL A 450 7.59 8.20 13.12
CA VAL A 450 8.97 8.34 12.62
C VAL A 450 9.51 6.98 12.22
N ALA A 451 9.28 5.94 13.02
CA ALA A 451 9.71 4.57 12.68
C ALA A 451 9.12 4.10 11.35
N THR A 452 7.83 4.32 11.09
CA THR A 452 7.24 3.93 9.79
C THR A 452 7.86 4.69 8.62
N ALA A 453 8.05 6.02 8.74
CA ALA A 453 8.64 6.82 7.68
C ALA A 453 10.12 6.48 7.43
N LEU A 454 10.86 6.21 8.50
CA LEU A 454 12.27 5.85 8.41
C LEU A 454 12.45 4.45 7.85
N SER A 455 11.66 3.45 8.26
CA SER A 455 11.72 2.11 7.66
C SER A 455 11.46 2.12 6.15
N GLU A 456 10.49 2.93 5.68
CA GLU A 456 10.25 3.10 4.25
C GLU A 456 11.43 3.80 3.54
N LYS A 457 11.99 4.86 4.15
CA LYS A 457 13.16 5.54 3.58
C LYS A 457 14.36 4.60 3.47
N LEU A 458 14.64 3.84 4.53
CA LEU A 458 15.73 2.88 4.56
C LEU A 458 15.55 1.81 3.49
N GLN A 459 14.33 1.32 3.29
CA GLN A 459 14.01 0.38 2.21
C GLN A 459 14.31 1.00 0.83
N LYS A 460 13.91 2.25 0.59
CA LYS A 460 14.15 2.93 -0.69
C LYS A 460 15.64 3.19 -0.95
N ASP A 461 16.42 3.35 0.11
CA ASP A 461 17.87 3.54 0.05
C ASP A 461 18.62 2.19 -0.11
N CYS A 462 17.93 1.05 -0.11
CA CYS A 462 18.51 -0.28 -0.35
C CYS A 462 18.57 -0.60 -1.84
N ASP A 463 19.65 -1.27 -2.25
CA ASP A 463 19.73 -1.98 -3.51
C ASP A 463 18.96 -3.32 -3.44
N THR A 464 18.89 -4.00 -4.60
CA THR A 464 18.26 -5.31 -4.70
C THR A 464 18.94 -6.34 -3.82
N GLY A 465 18.17 -7.01 -2.96
CA GLY A 465 18.67 -8.06 -2.07
C GLY A 465 19.18 -7.55 -0.73
N GLU A 466 18.99 -6.27 -0.42
CA GLU A 466 19.51 -5.65 0.82
C GLU A 466 18.43 -5.47 1.89
N VAL A 467 18.89 -5.56 3.14
CA VAL A 467 18.13 -5.29 4.37
C VAL A 467 18.83 -4.20 5.15
N LYS A 468 18.11 -3.14 5.54
CA LYS A 468 18.68 -2.04 6.31
C LYS A 468 17.93 -1.76 7.60
N LEU A 469 18.68 -1.68 8.70
CA LEU A 469 18.19 -1.33 10.02
C LEU A 469 18.35 0.16 10.28
N GLY A 470 17.30 0.76 10.84
CA GLY A 470 17.37 2.12 11.34
C GLY A 470 18.12 2.22 12.67
N PRO A 471 18.51 3.42 13.10
CA PRO A 471 19.36 3.60 14.27
C PRO A 471 18.81 2.97 15.56
N SER A 472 17.50 3.03 15.80
CA SER A 472 16.93 2.46 17.03
C SER A 472 16.87 0.94 16.96
N ALA A 473 16.54 0.38 15.80
CA ALA A 473 16.60 -1.07 15.56
C ALA A 473 18.05 -1.58 15.71
N LEU A 474 19.02 -0.94 15.06
CA LEU A 474 20.43 -1.32 15.13
C LEU A 474 20.98 -1.26 16.56
N GLN A 475 20.61 -0.24 17.35
CA GLN A 475 21.00 -0.14 18.75
C GLN A 475 20.45 -1.29 19.62
N LYS A 476 19.31 -1.86 19.23
CA LYS A 476 18.65 -2.96 19.97
C LYS A 476 18.94 -4.33 19.37
N LEU A 477 19.73 -4.40 18.29
CA LEU A 477 20.17 -5.65 17.70
C LEU A 477 20.94 -6.47 18.75
N PRO A 478 20.64 -7.77 18.93
CA PRO A 478 21.37 -8.62 19.86
C PRO A 478 22.76 -8.98 19.31
N ALA A 479 23.73 -9.16 20.21
CA ALA A 479 25.12 -9.47 19.89
C ALA A 479 25.32 -10.51 18.77
N PRO A 480 24.61 -11.65 18.74
CA PRO A 480 24.84 -12.68 17.72
C PRO A 480 24.47 -12.25 16.29
N LEU A 481 23.56 -11.29 16.14
CA LEU A 481 23.14 -10.79 14.82
C LEU A 481 24.02 -9.65 14.29
N HIS A 482 24.92 -9.08 15.09
CA HIS A 482 25.76 -7.96 14.65
C HIS A 482 26.65 -8.34 13.47
N ASP A 483 27.15 -9.56 13.40
CA ASP A 483 28.05 -10.01 12.33
C ASP A 483 27.35 -10.11 10.96
N LEU A 484 26.01 -10.07 10.93
CA LEU A 484 25.23 -10.06 9.69
C LEU A 484 25.09 -8.66 9.08
N PHE A 485 25.36 -7.60 9.85
CA PHE A 485 25.16 -6.21 9.43
C PHE A 485 26.46 -5.42 9.49
N ASP A 486 26.66 -4.52 8.54
CA ASP A 486 27.76 -3.57 8.59
C ASP A 486 27.53 -2.48 9.67
N ALA A 487 28.51 -1.59 9.82
CA ALA A 487 28.44 -0.49 10.80
C ALA A 487 27.30 0.51 10.52
N SER A 488 26.76 0.54 9.30
CA SER A 488 25.62 1.37 8.91
C SER A 488 24.27 0.67 9.13
N GLY A 489 24.28 -0.60 9.54
CA GLY A 489 23.09 -1.42 9.72
C GLY A 489 22.58 -2.05 8.42
N LEU A 490 23.42 -2.15 7.39
CA LEU A 490 23.10 -2.77 6.09
C LEU A 490 23.56 -4.23 6.06
N ALA A 491 22.72 -5.11 5.54
CA ALA A 491 23.04 -6.50 5.21
C ALA A 491 22.65 -6.79 3.76
N THR A 492 23.48 -7.56 3.05
CA THR A 492 23.22 -7.96 1.65
C THR A 492 23.02 -9.47 1.60
N GLY A 493 21.97 -9.91 0.91
CA GLY A 493 21.69 -11.35 0.72
C GLY A 493 21.27 -12.08 1.98
N LEU A 494 20.72 -11.38 2.98
CA LEU A 494 20.30 -11.96 4.25
C LEU A 494 19.19 -13.01 4.04
N SER A 495 19.49 -14.28 4.34
CA SER A 495 18.49 -15.36 4.35
C SER A 495 18.02 -15.70 5.77
N TYR A 496 16.94 -16.45 5.89
CA TYR A 496 16.48 -16.95 7.18
C TYR A 496 17.50 -17.88 7.86
N ASP A 497 18.20 -18.71 7.09
CA ASP A 497 19.17 -19.66 7.64
C ASP A 497 20.39 -18.92 8.22
N ASP A 498 20.82 -17.81 7.62
CA ASP A 498 21.88 -16.95 8.16
C ASP A 498 21.50 -16.42 9.55
N VAL A 499 20.25 -15.98 9.71
CA VAL A 499 19.71 -15.50 10.99
C VAL A 499 19.67 -16.63 12.03
N CYS A 500 19.22 -17.83 11.65
CA CYS A 500 19.20 -18.99 12.55
C CYS A 500 20.61 -19.40 13.01
N ILE A 501 21.57 -19.48 12.07
CA ILE A 501 22.97 -19.80 12.36
C ILE A 501 23.55 -18.79 13.35
N ALA A 502 23.35 -17.49 13.08
CA ALA A 502 23.80 -16.43 13.96
C ALA A 502 23.20 -16.53 15.37
N LEU A 503 21.91 -16.85 15.49
CA LEU A 503 21.25 -17.03 16.79
C LEU A 503 21.55 -18.37 17.47
N SER A 504 22.33 -19.26 16.84
CA SER A 504 22.54 -20.64 17.31
C SER A 504 21.23 -21.40 17.56
N VAL A 505 20.21 -21.08 16.75
CA VAL A 505 18.94 -21.81 16.68
C VAL A 505 19.07 -22.81 15.55
N ASP A 506 18.58 -24.04 15.73
CA ASP A 506 18.63 -25.06 14.69
C ASP A 506 18.07 -24.47 13.37
N PRO A 507 18.87 -24.42 12.28
CA PRO A 507 18.41 -23.88 11.01
C PRO A 507 17.26 -24.72 10.45
N ALA A 508 16.50 -24.17 9.50
CA ALA A 508 15.43 -24.93 8.87
C ALA A 508 16.01 -26.24 8.29
N ALA A 509 15.49 -27.39 8.74
CA ALA A 509 16.06 -28.68 8.36
C ALA A 509 16.09 -28.82 6.83
N PRO A 510 17.27 -29.03 6.20
CA PRO A 510 17.33 -29.27 4.77
C PRO A 510 16.70 -30.62 4.44
N ALA A 511 16.08 -30.71 3.26
CA ALA A 511 15.54 -31.97 2.77
C ALA A 511 16.65 -33.04 2.75
N ALA A 512 16.37 -34.20 3.34
CA ALA A 512 17.23 -35.36 3.23
C ALA A 512 17.46 -35.67 1.73
N PRO A 513 18.71 -35.96 1.30
CA PRO A 513 18.96 -36.34 -0.08
C PRO A 513 18.09 -37.56 -0.41
N VAL A 514 17.38 -37.48 -1.54
CA VAL A 514 16.60 -38.59 -2.06
C VAL A 514 17.59 -39.69 -2.47
N HIS A 515 17.93 -40.57 -1.53
CA HIS A 515 18.58 -41.82 -1.88
C HIS A 515 17.55 -42.64 -2.66
N ALA A 516 17.84 -42.86 -3.95
CA ALA A 516 17.11 -43.79 -4.78
C ALA A 516 17.02 -45.13 -4.04
N LYS A 517 15.80 -45.53 -3.68
CA LYS A 517 15.55 -46.84 -3.05
C LYS A 517 16.06 -47.90 -4.03
N ALA A 518 17.06 -48.67 -3.60
CA ALA A 518 17.53 -49.83 -4.34
C ALA A 518 16.34 -50.78 -4.61
N HIS A 519 16.26 -51.26 -5.85
CA HIS A 519 15.24 -52.17 -6.34
C HIS A 519 15.01 -53.35 -5.37
N THR A 520 13.80 -53.45 -4.83
CA THR A 520 13.31 -54.70 -4.20
C THR A 520 12.93 -55.67 -5.33
N PRO A 521 13.51 -56.89 -5.40
CA PRO A 521 13.10 -57.87 -6.41
C PRO A 521 11.66 -58.36 -6.13
N PRO A 522 10.88 -58.67 -7.17
CA PRO A 522 9.51 -59.13 -7.00
C PRO A 522 9.45 -60.48 -6.28
N SER A 523 8.54 -60.60 -5.31
CA SER A 523 8.31 -61.82 -4.55
C SER A 523 7.85 -62.97 -5.45
N ARG A 524 8.54 -64.11 -5.35
CA ARG A 524 8.11 -65.36 -5.98
C ARG A 524 6.91 -65.91 -5.22
N ASN A 525 5.78 -66.04 -5.91
CA ASN A 525 4.64 -66.85 -5.46
C ASN A 525 5.07 -68.32 -5.34
N ILE A 526 4.92 -68.90 -4.15
CA ILE A 526 5.02 -70.34 -3.93
C ILE A 526 3.58 -70.86 -3.70
N PRO A 527 3.08 -71.81 -4.50
CA PRO A 527 1.73 -72.35 -4.36
C PRO A 527 1.64 -73.34 -3.19
N ARG A 528 0.56 -73.27 -2.43
CA ARG A 528 0.23 -74.21 -1.34
C ARG A 528 -0.10 -75.58 -1.90
N ALA A 529 0.66 -76.60 -1.51
CA ALA A 529 0.29 -78.00 -1.71
C ALA A 529 -0.52 -78.50 -0.51
N HIS A 530 -1.62 -79.18 -0.81
CA HIS A 530 -2.40 -79.99 0.12
C HIS A 530 -1.66 -81.29 0.47
N ALA A 531 -1.76 -81.72 1.74
CA ALA A 531 -1.66 -83.12 2.11
C ALA A 531 -2.51 -83.39 3.36
N THR A 532 -3.32 -84.45 3.26
CA THR A 532 -4.29 -85.01 4.20
C THR A 532 -3.65 -85.99 5.19
N THR A 533 -4.21 -86.05 6.40
CA THR A 533 -4.36 -87.17 7.36
C THR A 533 -3.28 -88.26 7.49
N GLU A 534 -2.77 -88.44 8.71
CA GLU A 534 -3.15 -89.53 9.64
C GLU A 534 -3.10 -89.02 11.09
#